data_AF-A0A0F9VDN3-F1
#
_entry.id   AF-A0A0F9VDN3-F1
#
_cell.length_a   1.000
_cell.length_b   1.000
_cell.length_c   1.000
_cell.angle_alpha   90.00
_cell.angle_beta   90.00
_cell.angle_gamma   90.00
#
_symmetry.space_group_name_H-M   'P 1'
#
loop_
_entity.id
_entity.type
_entity.pdbx_description
1 polymer ?
#
loop_
_entity_poly.entity_id
_entity_poly.type
_entity_poly.pdbx_seq_one_letter_code
_entity_poly.pdbx_strand_id
1 'polypeptide(L)'
;MPYFAEEDLCRMRDERETVERRSDDLMSEFVLRSYTTSEGREYAVNGIARRLQTIARCIDRIHALIPPETEMVPAADDMADVTIFVQAHVFNVFGLTENLALLWVHEKGVCKPNGGSIGRNLIGLTDKCMDVRASFPADLQAYLGSLDPWFEYLTGYRHSLGHRVPLYVPPYSIDPDDLPLYHDLGRRMQLAARDGDIKGYGRLQSEQISKAFFRPWMKHSLDDPTPPIIFHAQVLADFATVEQLSQNTLKAIDGKPI
;
A
#
# COMPACT_ATOMS: atom_id res chain seq x y z
N MET A 1 -16.79 -12.98 15.46
CA MET A 1 -16.79 -13.88 14.28
C MET A 1 -15.56 -13.50 13.50
N PRO A 2 -14.63 -14.45 13.28
CA PRO A 2 -13.38 -14.18 12.59
C PRO A 2 -13.63 -13.50 11.27
N TYR A 3 -12.84 -12.48 10.96
CA TYR A 3 -12.97 -11.79 9.68
C TYR A 3 -12.40 -12.62 8.51
N PHE A 4 -11.31 -13.32 8.76
CA PHE A 4 -10.65 -14.20 7.79
C PHE A 4 -10.95 -15.67 8.06
N ALA A 5 -10.95 -16.48 7.01
CA ALA A 5 -10.90 -17.93 7.16
C ALA A 5 -9.51 -18.38 7.60
N GLU A 6 -9.42 -19.53 8.28
CA GLU A 6 -8.14 -20.09 8.75
C GLU A 6 -7.14 -20.31 7.61
N GLU A 7 -7.64 -20.69 6.43
CA GLU A 7 -6.83 -20.89 5.23
C GLU A 7 -6.19 -19.56 4.75
N ASP A 8 -6.92 -18.44 4.82
CA ASP A 8 -6.41 -17.13 4.46
C ASP A 8 -5.37 -16.63 5.47
N LEU A 9 -5.59 -16.89 6.77
CA LEU A 9 -4.63 -16.57 7.83
C LEU A 9 -3.31 -17.33 7.62
N CYS A 10 -3.39 -18.63 7.32
CA CYS A 10 -2.22 -19.44 7.00
C CYS A 10 -1.49 -18.90 5.77
N ARG A 11 -2.21 -18.61 4.68
CA ARG A 11 -1.59 -18.04 3.48
C ARG A 11 -0.88 -16.71 3.76
N MET A 12 -1.52 -15.77 4.45
CA MET A 12 -0.92 -14.48 4.76
C MET A 12 0.32 -14.61 5.66
N ARG A 13 0.30 -15.53 6.62
CA ARG A 13 1.47 -15.82 7.46
C ARG A 13 2.62 -16.36 6.63
N ASP A 14 2.37 -17.39 5.83
CA ASP A 14 3.39 -18.03 5.00
C ASP A 14 3.98 -17.04 3.98
N GLU A 15 3.14 -16.19 3.37
CA GLU A 15 3.61 -15.13 2.47
C GLU A 15 4.48 -14.11 3.20
N ARG A 16 4.01 -13.60 4.36
CA ARG A 16 4.75 -12.62 5.18
C ARG A 16 6.13 -13.12 5.57
N GLU A 17 6.25 -14.38 5.99
CA GLU A 17 7.52 -14.99 6.41
C GLU A 17 8.59 -14.95 5.31
N THR A 18 8.18 -14.86 4.04
CA THR A 18 9.11 -14.79 2.90
C THR A 18 9.47 -13.38 2.46
N VAL A 19 8.72 -12.35 2.88
CA VAL A 19 8.84 -10.98 2.34
C VAL A 19 10.22 -10.38 2.57
N GLU A 20 10.78 -10.51 3.78
CA GLU A 20 12.09 -9.93 4.11
C GLU A 20 13.19 -10.50 3.22
N ARG A 21 13.31 -11.83 3.17
CA ARG A 21 14.30 -12.51 2.33
C ARG A 21 14.13 -12.15 0.85
N ARG A 22 12.89 -12.19 0.33
CA ARG A 22 12.59 -11.83 -1.07
C ARG A 22 12.98 -10.38 -1.39
N SER A 23 12.72 -9.47 -0.46
CA SER A 23 13.11 -8.07 -0.58
C SER A 23 14.63 -7.91 -0.59
N ASP A 24 15.34 -8.61 0.30
CA ASP A 24 16.80 -8.56 0.38
C ASP A 24 17.49 -9.17 -0.85
N ASP A 25 16.97 -10.30 -1.34
CA ASP A 25 17.43 -10.96 -2.56
C ASP A 25 17.30 -9.98 -3.75
N LEU A 26 16.11 -9.40 -3.95
CA LEU A 26 15.84 -8.46 -5.04
C LEU A 26 16.63 -7.15 -4.89
N MET A 27 16.74 -6.62 -3.67
CA MET A 27 17.57 -5.45 -3.39
C MET A 27 19.03 -5.72 -3.78
N SER A 28 19.55 -6.89 -3.42
CA SER A 28 20.92 -7.28 -3.75
C SER A 28 21.15 -7.34 -5.26
N GLU A 29 20.16 -7.84 -6.02
CA GLU A 29 20.22 -7.81 -7.50
C GLU A 29 20.36 -6.39 -8.05
N PHE A 30 19.58 -5.41 -7.55
CA PHE A 30 19.73 -4.01 -7.96
C PHE A 30 21.05 -3.38 -7.51
N VAL A 31 21.55 -3.71 -6.31
CA VAL A 31 22.76 -3.08 -5.78
C VAL A 31 24.03 -3.60 -6.46
N LEU A 32 24.08 -4.91 -6.75
CA LEU A 32 25.27 -5.58 -7.28
C LEU A 32 25.35 -5.52 -8.81
N ARG A 33 24.24 -5.20 -9.49
CA ARG A 33 24.22 -5.06 -10.94
C ARG A 33 25.11 -3.91 -11.43
N SER A 34 25.81 -4.14 -12.53
CA SER A 34 26.53 -3.08 -13.25
C SER A 34 25.57 -2.29 -14.14
N TYR A 35 25.55 -0.97 -13.98
CA TYR A 35 24.70 -0.06 -14.76
C TYR A 35 25.53 0.68 -15.81
N THR A 36 24.91 0.95 -16.96
CA THR A 36 25.55 1.66 -18.07
C THR A 36 25.60 3.17 -17.82
N THR A 37 24.64 3.69 -17.05
CA THR A 37 24.48 5.11 -16.74
C THR A 37 24.54 5.39 -15.23
N SER A 38 25.04 6.57 -14.87
CA SER A 38 25.04 7.06 -13.48
C SER A 38 23.62 7.21 -12.93
N GLU A 39 22.71 7.71 -13.76
CA GLU A 39 21.31 7.93 -13.45
C GLU A 39 20.57 6.61 -13.25
N GLY A 40 20.80 5.63 -14.12
CA GLY A 40 20.28 4.27 -13.93
C GLY A 40 20.72 3.68 -12.59
N ARG A 41 22.00 3.80 -12.25
CA ARG A 41 22.52 3.36 -10.94
C ARG A 41 21.86 4.11 -9.78
N GLU A 42 21.66 5.41 -9.89
CA GLU A 42 21.01 6.23 -8.86
C GLU A 42 19.58 5.72 -8.58
N TYR A 43 18.78 5.52 -9.63
CA TYR A 43 17.40 5.04 -9.46
C TYR A 43 17.33 3.60 -8.97
N ALA A 44 18.27 2.74 -9.36
CA ALA A 44 18.35 1.38 -8.84
C ALA A 44 18.75 1.33 -7.35
N VAL A 45 19.88 1.93 -7.00
CA VAL A 45 20.49 1.78 -5.67
C VAL A 45 19.83 2.68 -4.62
N ASN A 46 19.49 3.91 -5.00
CA ASN A 46 18.94 4.89 -4.05
C ASN A 46 17.42 5.01 -4.14
N GLY A 47 16.84 4.71 -5.30
CA GLY A 47 15.39 4.63 -5.48
C GLY A 47 14.84 3.27 -5.08
N ILE A 48 15.02 2.26 -5.94
CA ILE A 48 14.34 0.97 -5.84
C ILE A 48 14.80 0.19 -4.60
N ALA A 49 16.10 -0.01 -4.41
CA ALA A 49 16.63 -0.83 -3.32
C ALA A 49 16.20 -0.32 -1.92
N ARG A 50 16.28 0.99 -1.68
CA ARG A 50 15.83 1.58 -0.40
C ARG A 50 14.31 1.47 -0.19
N ARG A 51 13.53 1.57 -1.28
CA ARG A 51 12.07 1.43 -1.21
C ARG A 51 11.65 -0.01 -0.93
N LEU A 52 12.31 -1.01 -1.51
CA LEU A 52 12.06 -2.43 -1.21
C LEU A 52 12.19 -2.72 0.28
N GLN A 53 13.28 -2.25 0.92
CA GLN A 53 13.46 -2.37 2.37
C GLN A 53 12.34 -1.69 3.16
N THR A 54 11.94 -0.48 2.75
CA THR A 54 10.87 0.26 3.42
C THR A 54 9.52 -0.47 3.29
N ILE A 55 9.21 -1.01 2.11
CA ILE A 55 7.99 -1.78 1.85
C ILE A 55 7.94 -3.02 2.73
N ALA A 56 9.02 -3.81 2.77
CA ALA A 56 9.13 -5.01 3.60
C ALA A 56 8.97 -4.67 5.09
N ARG A 57 9.61 -3.59 5.56
CA ARG A 57 9.49 -3.11 6.94
C ARG A 57 8.05 -2.70 7.27
N CYS A 58 7.34 -2.03 6.36
CA CYS A 58 5.94 -1.66 6.59
C CYS A 58 5.06 -2.91 6.75
N ILE A 59 5.24 -3.92 5.90
CA ILE A 59 4.47 -5.18 5.96
C ILE A 59 4.66 -5.88 7.31
N ASP A 60 5.92 -6.00 7.76
CA ASP A 60 6.23 -6.61 9.05
C ASP A 60 5.57 -5.84 10.21
N ARG A 61 5.70 -4.51 10.22
CA ARG A 61 5.12 -3.68 11.29
C ARG A 61 3.61 -3.70 11.31
N ILE A 62 2.96 -3.70 10.15
CA ILE A 62 1.50 -3.81 10.03
C ILE A 62 1.00 -5.10 10.69
N HIS A 63 1.57 -6.24 10.31
CA HIS A 63 1.15 -7.54 10.83
C HIS A 63 1.59 -7.80 12.28
N ALA A 64 2.63 -7.11 12.77
CA ALA A 64 3.06 -7.20 14.16
C ALA A 64 2.17 -6.37 15.11
N LEU A 65 1.76 -5.17 14.69
CA LEU A 65 0.96 -4.26 15.52
C LEU A 65 -0.51 -4.63 15.54
N ILE A 66 -1.07 -4.96 14.38
CA ILE A 66 -2.44 -5.46 14.26
C ILE A 66 -2.37 -6.76 13.47
N PRO A 67 -2.28 -7.92 14.13
CA PRO A 67 -2.33 -9.22 13.43
C PRO A 67 -3.66 -9.41 12.69
N PRO A 68 -3.69 -10.20 11.59
CA PRO A 68 -4.93 -10.45 10.84
C PRO A 68 -6.00 -11.17 11.67
N GLU A 69 -5.62 -11.89 12.72
CA GLU A 69 -6.54 -12.55 13.67
C GLU A 69 -7.22 -11.58 14.65
N THR A 70 -6.87 -10.29 14.61
CA THR A 70 -7.41 -9.28 15.54
C THR A 70 -8.90 -9.08 15.32
N GLU A 71 -9.73 -9.53 16.27
CA GLU A 71 -11.19 -9.29 16.26
C GLU A 71 -11.61 -8.07 17.08
N MET A 72 -10.86 -7.78 18.15
CA MET A 72 -11.15 -6.67 19.07
C MET A 72 -10.61 -5.36 18.52
N VAL A 73 -11.20 -4.24 18.95
CA VAL A 73 -10.69 -2.89 18.65
C VAL A 73 -9.24 -2.78 19.14
N PRO A 74 -8.26 -2.54 18.25
CA PRO A 74 -6.85 -2.42 18.63
C PRO A 74 -6.60 -1.18 19.50
N ALA A 75 -5.44 -1.12 20.14
CA ALA A 75 -5.04 0.08 20.87
C ALA A 75 -4.92 1.27 19.92
N ALA A 76 -5.25 2.48 20.40
CA ALA A 76 -5.24 3.68 19.57
C ALA A 76 -3.86 3.96 18.96
N ASP A 77 -2.79 3.74 19.71
CA ASP A 77 -1.41 3.92 19.24
C ASP A 77 -1.06 2.90 18.14
N ASP A 78 -1.44 1.63 18.30
CA ASP A 78 -1.23 0.60 17.27
C ASP A 78 -1.98 0.96 15.98
N MET A 79 -3.20 1.48 16.07
CA MET A 79 -3.96 1.92 14.89
C MET A 79 -3.34 3.14 14.20
N ALA A 80 -2.84 4.10 14.97
CA ALA A 80 -2.14 5.27 14.44
C ALA A 80 -0.86 4.84 13.72
N ASP A 81 -0.06 3.96 14.33
CA ASP A 81 1.18 3.44 13.75
C ASP A 81 0.91 2.60 12.50
N VAL A 82 -0.07 1.68 12.53
CA VAL A 82 -0.45 0.91 11.33
C VAL A 82 -0.93 1.84 10.22
N THR A 83 -1.69 2.89 10.54
CA THR A 83 -2.08 3.90 9.55
C THR A 83 -0.86 4.55 8.90
N ILE A 84 0.15 4.93 9.68
CA ILE A 84 1.41 5.48 9.17
C ILE A 84 2.13 4.48 8.26
N PHE A 85 2.24 3.21 8.68
CA PHE A 85 2.91 2.17 7.89
C PHE A 85 2.16 1.86 6.60
N VAL A 86 0.83 1.83 6.60
CA VAL A 86 0.02 1.63 5.40
C VAL A 86 0.20 2.80 4.42
N GLN A 87 0.17 4.05 4.90
CA GLN A 87 0.44 5.22 4.06
C GLN A 87 1.85 5.19 3.46
N ALA A 88 2.86 4.89 4.29
CA ALA A 88 4.25 4.75 3.86
C ALA A 88 4.41 3.63 2.84
N HIS A 89 3.75 2.48 3.03
CA HIS A 89 3.74 1.37 2.10
C HIS A 89 3.24 1.79 0.72
N VAL A 90 2.01 2.33 0.64
CA VAL A 90 1.39 2.79 -0.62
C VAL A 90 2.29 3.78 -1.36
N PHE A 91 2.86 4.75 -0.63
CA PHE A 91 3.72 5.76 -1.23
C PHE A 91 5.03 5.18 -1.77
N ASN A 92 5.62 4.21 -1.07
CA ASN A 92 6.84 3.54 -1.51
C ASN A 92 6.60 2.58 -2.67
N VAL A 93 5.47 1.87 -2.69
CA VAL A 93 5.05 1.03 -3.83
C VAL A 93 4.92 1.91 -5.08
N PHE A 94 4.18 3.02 -5.01
CA PHE A 94 4.08 3.98 -6.12
C PHE A 94 5.45 4.52 -6.56
N GLY A 95 6.24 5.03 -5.62
CA GLY A 95 7.56 5.59 -5.94
C GLY A 95 8.52 4.57 -6.53
N LEU A 96 8.41 3.29 -6.15
CA LEU A 96 9.22 2.20 -6.73
C LEU A 96 8.86 2.03 -8.21
N THR A 97 7.58 2.03 -8.58
CA THR A 97 7.17 1.95 -10.00
C THR A 97 7.68 3.12 -10.84
N GLU A 98 7.71 4.34 -10.28
CA GLU A 98 8.31 5.50 -10.94
C GLU A 98 9.83 5.32 -11.10
N ASN A 99 10.51 4.79 -10.07
CA ASN A 99 11.95 4.54 -10.14
C ASN A 99 12.30 3.41 -11.14
N LEU A 100 11.44 2.41 -11.33
CA LEU A 100 11.60 1.41 -12.39
C LEU A 100 11.48 2.04 -13.79
N ALA A 101 10.49 2.92 -14.02
CA ALA A 101 10.38 3.65 -15.29
C ALA A 101 11.62 4.51 -15.57
N LEU A 102 12.10 5.24 -14.55
CA LEU A 102 13.29 6.08 -14.67
C LEU A 102 14.55 5.24 -14.94
N LEU A 103 14.73 4.14 -14.20
CA LEU A 103 15.81 3.19 -14.45
C LEU A 103 15.81 2.74 -15.91
N TRP A 104 14.65 2.30 -16.42
CA TRP A 104 14.49 1.84 -17.79
C TRP A 104 14.85 2.92 -18.82
N VAL A 105 14.26 4.12 -18.68
CA VAL A 105 14.48 5.25 -19.60
C VAL A 105 15.97 5.58 -19.70
N HIS A 106 16.69 5.61 -18.57
CA HIS A 106 18.11 5.96 -18.55
C HIS A 106 18.99 4.82 -19.05
N GLU A 107 18.77 3.57 -18.63
CA GLU A 107 19.61 2.43 -19.05
C GLU A 107 19.41 2.05 -20.52
N LYS A 108 18.23 2.28 -21.09
CA LYS A 108 17.94 1.98 -22.51
C LYS A 108 17.97 3.21 -23.41
N GLY A 109 18.22 4.40 -22.87
CA GLY A 109 18.27 5.64 -23.64
C GLY A 109 16.96 5.96 -24.37
N VAL A 110 15.82 5.75 -23.70
CA VAL A 110 14.51 5.90 -24.31
C VAL A 110 14.21 7.38 -24.58
N CYS A 111 13.90 7.69 -25.85
CA CYS A 111 13.57 9.03 -26.33
C CYS A 111 12.21 9.02 -27.03
N LYS A 112 11.66 10.22 -27.26
CA LYS A 112 10.49 10.42 -28.12
C LYS A 112 10.81 10.06 -29.58
N PRO A 113 9.80 9.83 -30.44
CA PRO A 113 10.01 9.55 -31.86
C PRO A 113 10.83 10.60 -32.62
N ASN A 114 10.82 11.85 -32.16
CA ASN A 114 11.60 12.95 -32.72
C ASN A 114 13.05 13.04 -32.18
N GLY A 115 13.49 12.06 -31.38
CA GLY A 115 14.80 12.03 -30.74
C GLY A 115 14.93 12.92 -29.49
N GLY A 116 13.88 13.66 -29.13
CA GLY A 116 13.86 14.49 -27.93
C GLY A 116 13.67 13.69 -26.64
N SER A 117 14.03 14.29 -25.50
CA SER A 117 13.83 13.68 -24.19
C SER A 117 12.33 13.53 -23.84
N ILE A 118 12.02 12.47 -23.09
CA ILE A 118 10.69 12.29 -22.52
C ILE A 118 10.52 13.30 -21.38
N GLY A 119 9.39 14.02 -21.38
CA GLY A 119 9.09 14.98 -20.32
C GLY A 119 8.89 14.25 -19.00
N ARG A 120 9.34 14.82 -17.88
CA ARG A 120 9.32 14.15 -16.56
C ARG A 120 7.95 13.59 -16.17
N ASN A 121 6.87 14.32 -16.47
CA ASN A 121 5.48 13.92 -16.17
C ASN A 121 4.94 12.81 -17.08
N LEU A 122 5.72 12.40 -18.09
CA LEU A 122 5.39 11.32 -19.03
C LEU A 122 6.27 10.08 -18.79
N ILE A 123 7.14 10.11 -17.77
CA ILE A 123 7.93 8.95 -17.34
C ILE A 123 7.15 8.23 -16.25
N GLY A 124 6.71 7.02 -16.55
CA GLY A 124 5.96 6.17 -15.64
C GLY A 124 5.61 4.84 -16.30
N LEU A 125 5.01 3.95 -15.51
CA LEU A 125 4.59 2.63 -15.98
C LEU A 125 3.07 2.52 -16.19
N THR A 126 2.33 3.62 -16.13
CA THR A 126 0.87 3.64 -16.37
C THR A 126 0.56 3.69 -17.87
N ASP A 127 -0.70 3.41 -18.23
CA ASP A 127 -1.24 3.49 -19.60
C ASP A 127 -1.10 4.88 -20.23
N LYS A 128 -1.00 5.93 -19.40
CA LYS A 128 -0.75 7.32 -19.82
C LYS A 128 0.69 7.58 -20.28
N CYS A 129 1.63 6.70 -19.95
CA CYS A 129 3.06 6.84 -20.25
C CYS A 129 3.45 5.96 -21.47
N MET A 130 2.73 6.12 -22.58
CA MET A 130 2.81 5.25 -23.75
C MET A 130 4.23 5.18 -24.36
N ASP A 131 4.96 6.29 -24.44
CA ASP A 131 6.32 6.31 -25.00
C ASP A 131 7.26 5.37 -24.22
N VAL A 132 7.16 5.38 -22.89
CA VAL A 132 7.94 4.48 -22.02
C VAL A 132 7.45 3.04 -22.17
N ARG A 133 6.13 2.82 -22.09
CA ARG A 133 5.56 1.47 -22.23
C ARG A 133 5.92 0.80 -23.55
N ALA A 134 5.77 1.51 -24.67
CA ALA A 134 6.05 0.99 -26.01
C ALA A 134 7.54 0.65 -26.22
N SER A 135 8.44 1.17 -25.38
CA SER A 135 9.86 0.86 -25.46
C SER A 135 10.25 -0.47 -24.79
N PHE A 136 9.40 -1.05 -23.94
CA PHE A 136 9.66 -2.35 -23.32
C PHE A 136 9.49 -3.52 -24.30
N PRO A 137 10.06 -4.70 -24.01
CA PRO A 137 9.74 -5.93 -24.73
C PRO A 137 8.24 -6.27 -24.70
N ALA A 138 7.73 -6.93 -25.75
CA ALA A 138 6.29 -7.17 -25.95
C ALA A 138 5.62 -7.98 -24.82
N ASP A 139 6.33 -8.93 -24.22
CA ASP A 139 5.87 -9.69 -23.06
C ASP A 139 5.69 -8.80 -21.82
N LEU A 140 6.64 -7.89 -21.56
CA LEU A 140 6.53 -6.92 -20.48
C LEU A 140 5.45 -5.86 -20.76
N GLN A 141 5.25 -5.45 -22.02
CA GLN A 141 4.13 -4.58 -22.39
C GLN A 141 2.77 -5.24 -22.07
N ALA A 142 2.60 -6.51 -22.44
CA ALA A 142 1.38 -7.26 -22.15
C ALA A 142 1.17 -7.41 -20.63
N TYR A 143 2.24 -7.69 -19.88
CA TYR A 143 2.18 -7.74 -18.43
C TYR A 143 1.78 -6.40 -17.81
N LEU A 144 2.37 -5.28 -18.24
CA LEU A 144 1.98 -3.94 -17.79
C LEU A 144 0.51 -3.63 -18.07
N GLY A 145 -0.02 -4.04 -19.24
CA GLY A 145 -1.45 -3.92 -19.54
C GLY A 145 -2.33 -4.73 -18.59
N SER A 146 -1.89 -5.92 -18.18
CA SER A 146 -2.62 -6.71 -17.17
C SER A 146 -2.66 -6.05 -15.78
N LEU A 147 -1.73 -5.14 -15.51
CA LEU A 147 -1.64 -4.38 -14.25
C LEU A 147 -2.37 -3.04 -14.29
N ASP A 148 -3.04 -2.67 -15.38
CA ASP A 148 -3.73 -1.36 -15.49
C ASP A 148 -4.73 -1.11 -14.35
N PRO A 149 -5.58 -2.07 -13.93
CA PRO A 149 -6.46 -1.89 -12.78
C PRO A 149 -5.68 -1.66 -11.47
N TRP A 150 -4.54 -2.33 -11.30
CA TRP A 150 -3.69 -2.16 -10.12
C TRP A 150 -3.02 -0.78 -10.10
N PHE A 151 -2.57 -0.29 -11.26
CA PHE A 151 -2.05 1.07 -11.39
C PHE A 151 -3.11 2.14 -11.14
N GLU A 152 -4.36 1.91 -11.57
CA GLU A 152 -5.48 2.81 -11.29
C GLU A 152 -5.74 2.91 -9.78
N TYR A 153 -5.85 1.77 -9.10
CA TYR A 153 -5.93 1.68 -7.64
C TYR A 153 -4.78 2.47 -6.98
N LEU A 154 -3.53 2.13 -7.29
CA LEU A 154 -2.35 2.70 -6.66
C LEU A 154 -2.25 4.22 -6.89
N THR A 155 -2.56 4.68 -8.11
CA THR A 155 -2.56 6.11 -8.45
C THR A 155 -3.65 6.87 -7.71
N GLY A 156 -4.86 6.29 -7.61
CA GLY A 156 -5.97 6.88 -6.86
C GLY A 156 -5.60 7.09 -5.40
N TYR A 157 -5.06 6.06 -4.76
CA TYR A 157 -4.65 6.09 -3.36
C TYR A 157 -3.49 7.06 -3.11
N ARG A 158 -2.45 7.04 -3.95
CA ARG A 158 -1.34 7.99 -3.85
C ARG A 158 -1.80 9.44 -4.05
N HIS A 159 -2.69 9.69 -5.02
CA HIS A 159 -3.19 11.03 -5.28
C HIS A 159 -4.01 11.56 -4.11
N SER A 160 -4.94 10.76 -3.60
CA SER A 160 -5.73 11.12 -2.43
C SER A 160 -4.86 11.32 -1.19
N LEU A 161 -3.88 10.44 -0.95
CA LEU A 161 -2.94 10.56 0.17
C LEU A 161 -2.10 11.84 0.10
N GLY A 162 -1.59 12.20 -1.09
CA GLY A 162 -0.73 13.36 -1.26
C GLY A 162 -1.46 14.70 -1.35
N HIS A 163 -2.73 14.72 -1.76
CA HIS A 163 -3.41 15.96 -2.17
C HIS A 163 -4.84 16.12 -1.62
N ARG A 164 -5.44 15.09 -1.04
CA ARG A 164 -6.84 15.12 -0.56
C ARG A 164 -6.96 14.65 0.88
N VAL A 165 -7.50 13.45 1.10
CA VAL A 165 -7.74 12.88 2.42
C VAL A 165 -6.81 11.69 2.59
N PRO A 166 -5.96 11.68 3.63
CA PRO A 166 -5.04 10.59 3.85
C PRO A 166 -5.80 9.29 4.12
N LEU A 167 -5.26 8.19 3.60
CA LEU A 167 -5.73 6.85 3.91
C LEU A 167 -5.58 6.58 5.41
N TYR A 168 -6.57 5.97 6.05
CA TYR A 168 -6.47 5.56 7.44
C TYR A 168 -7.13 4.21 7.69
N VAL A 169 -6.76 3.58 8.80
CA VAL A 169 -7.45 2.40 9.33
C VAL A 169 -8.61 2.87 10.22
N PRO A 170 -9.88 2.60 9.85
CA PRO A 170 -11.01 2.98 10.69
C PRO A 170 -10.89 2.36 12.09
N PRO A 171 -11.11 3.15 13.15
CA PRO A 171 -10.82 2.69 14.50
C PRO A 171 -11.72 1.51 14.91
N TYR A 172 -12.97 1.56 14.44
CA TYR A 172 -13.95 0.51 14.60
C TYR A 172 -15.13 0.76 13.66
N SER A 173 -15.99 -0.24 13.53
CA SER A 173 -17.26 -0.21 12.82
C SER A 173 -18.40 -0.51 13.79
N ILE A 174 -19.59 -0.02 13.48
CA ILE A 174 -20.84 -0.26 14.23
C ILE A 174 -21.79 -1.00 13.31
N ASP A 175 -22.49 -2.00 13.83
CA ASP A 175 -23.54 -2.68 13.08
C ASP A 175 -24.68 -1.69 12.78
N PRO A 176 -25.19 -1.62 11.54
CA PRO A 176 -26.32 -0.74 11.21
C PRO A 176 -27.50 -0.85 12.19
N ASP A 177 -27.78 -2.05 12.72
CA ASP A 177 -28.87 -2.28 13.67
C ASP A 177 -28.58 -1.70 15.07
N ASP A 178 -27.30 -1.63 15.46
CA ASP A 178 -26.84 -1.04 16.73
C ASP A 178 -26.62 0.48 16.64
N LEU A 179 -26.60 1.06 15.44
CA LEU A 179 -26.29 2.47 15.21
C LEU A 179 -27.21 3.46 15.96
N PRO A 180 -28.55 3.26 16.02
CA PRO A 180 -29.43 4.12 16.81
C PRO A 180 -29.09 4.11 18.30
N LEU A 181 -28.78 2.93 18.84
CA LEU A 181 -28.39 2.77 20.25
C LEU A 181 -27.02 3.42 20.51
N TYR A 182 -26.05 3.21 19.62
CA TYR A 182 -24.73 3.83 19.70
C TYR A 182 -24.82 5.36 19.78
N HIS A 183 -25.67 5.99 18.96
CA HIS A 183 -25.89 7.43 19.00
C HIS A 183 -26.63 7.91 20.25
N ASP A 184 -27.60 7.14 20.76
CA ASP A 184 -28.28 7.45 22.03
C ASP A 184 -27.30 7.44 23.21
N LEU A 185 -26.45 6.42 23.29
CA LEU A 185 -25.40 6.33 24.32
C LEU A 185 -24.46 7.53 24.26
N GLY A 186 -24.06 7.95 23.05
CA GLY A 186 -23.23 9.15 22.86
C GLY A 186 -23.90 10.43 23.36
N ARG A 187 -25.19 10.62 23.09
CA ARG A 187 -25.95 11.77 23.63
C ARG A 187 -26.02 11.73 25.16
N ARG A 188 -26.25 10.55 25.76
CA ARG A 188 -26.32 10.37 27.22
C ARG A 188 -24.96 10.60 27.89
N MET A 189 -23.86 10.23 27.24
CA MET A 189 -22.50 10.53 27.71
C MET A 189 -22.25 12.03 27.79
N GLN A 190 -22.68 12.81 26.79
CA GLN A 190 -22.55 14.27 26.82
C GLN A 190 -23.29 14.90 28.02
N LEU A 191 -24.49 14.40 28.34
CA LEU A 191 -25.25 14.83 29.52
C LEU A 191 -24.53 14.46 30.82
N ALA A 192 -24.07 13.21 30.95
CA ALA A 192 -23.32 12.76 32.13
C ALA A 192 -22.05 13.58 32.36
N ALA A 193 -21.31 13.90 31.28
CA ALA A 193 -20.12 14.76 31.35
C ALA A 193 -20.45 16.18 31.80
N ARG A 194 -21.52 16.78 31.26
CA ARG A 194 -21.99 18.12 31.65
C ARG A 194 -22.38 18.19 33.13
N ASP A 195 -23.02 17.13 33.62
CA ASP A 195 -23.55 17.07 34.98
C ASP A 195 -22.47 16.58 36.00
N GLY A 196 -21.24 16.33 35.54
CA GLY A 196 -20.12 15.88 36.38
C GLY A 196 -20.21 14.42 36.84
N ASP A 197 -21.11 13.61 36.25
CA ASP A 197 -21.29 12.19 36.56
C ASP A 197 -20.23 11.32 35.85
N ILE A 198 -19.02 11.31 36.43
CA ILE A 198 -17.87 10.55 35.90
C ILE A 198 -18.16 9.05 35.84
N LYS A 199 -18.87 8.49 36.84
CA LYS A 199 -19.18 7.06 36.87
C LYS A 199 -20.20 6.67 35.80
N GLY A 200 -21.26 7.48 35.64
CA GLY A 200 -22.24 7.30 34.58
C GLY A 200 -21.60 7.41 33.20
N TYR A 201 -20.70 8.39 33.00
CA TYR A 201 -19.94 8.52 31.77
C TYR A 201 -19.15 7.26 31.43
N GLY A 202 -18.33 6.75 32.36
CA GLY A 202 -17.50 5.56 32.12
C GLY A 202 -18.33 4.29 31.81
N ARG A 203 -19.47 4.13 32.48
CA ARG A 203 -20.41 3.02 32.20
C ARG A 203 -21.00 3.13 30.79
N LEU A 204 -21.49 4.31 30.41
CA LEU A 204 -22.07 4.55 29.09
C LEU A 204 -21.03 4.39 27.97
N GLN A 205 -19.79 4.83 28.20
CA GLN A 205 -18.68 4.62 27.28
C GLN A 205 -18.39 3.13 27.06
N SER A 206 -18.38 2.35 28.15
CA SER A 206 -18.17 0.90 28.10
C SER A 206 -19.30 0.19 27.34
N GLU A 207 -20.54 0.62 27.55
CA GLU A 207 -21.71 0.12 26.82
C GLU A 207 -21.64 0.49 25.34
N GLN A 208 -21.23 1.72 25.02
CA GLN A 208 -21.10 2.18 23.64
C GLN A 208 -20.01 1.43 22.87
N ILE A 209 -18.82 1.26 23.45
CA ILE A 209 -17.72 0.55 22.79
C ILE A 209 -17.99 -0.95 22.67
N SER A 210 -18.86 -1.53 23.51
CA SER A 210 -19.29 -2.93 23.36
C SER A 210 -20.07 -3.20 22.07
N LYS A 211 -20.54 -2.14 21.39
CA LYS A 211 -21.21 -2.19 20.08
C LYS A 211 -20.25 -2.07 18.90
N ALA A 212 -18.98 -1.78 19.20
CA ALA A 212 -17.95 -1.58 18.21
C ALA A 212 -17.22 -2.89 17.90
N PHE A 213 -16.91 -3.11 16.63
CA PHE A 213 -16.07 -4.21 16.17
C PHE A 213 -14.98 -3.69 15.24
N PHE A 214 -13.87 -4.41 15.18
CA PHE A 214 -12.78 -4.06 14.27
C PHE A 214 -12.94 -4.78 12.93
N ARG A 215 -12.53 -4.07 11.86
CA ARG A 215 -12.31 -4.65 10.54
C ARG A 215 -10.96 -4.15 10.03
N PRO A 216 -10.15 -5.03 9.40
CA PRO A 216 -8.83 -4.68 8.90
C PRO A 216 -8.91 -3.89 7.59
N TRP A 217 -9.67 -2.81 7.61
CA TRP A 217 -9.96 -1.98 6.45
C TRP A 217 -9.04 -0.77 6.41
N MET A 218 -8.79 -0.29 5.21
CA MET A 218 -8.23 1.02 4.96
C MET A 218 -9.15 1.81 4.03
N LYS A 219 -9.43 3.07 4.37
CA LYS A 219 -10.30 3.99 3.61
C LYS A 219 -9.80 5.43 3.68
N HIS A 220 -10.24 6.29 2.76
CA HIS A 220 -10.03 7.74 2.87
C HIS A 220 -11.07 8.40 3.79
N SER A 221 -12.32 7.93 3.77
CA SER A 221 -13.39 8.37 4.67
C SER A 221 -14.38 7.22 4.89
N LEU A 222 -15.11 7.23 6.00
CA LEU A 222 -16.25 6.31 6.17
C LEU A 222 -17.40 6.62 5.21
N ASP A 223 -17.57 7.91 4.87
CA ASP A 223 -18.60 8.40 3.96
C ASP A 223 -18.24 8.18 2.47
N ASP A 224 -17.01 7.76 2.20
CA ASP A 224 -16.59 7.41 0.84
C ASP A 224 -17.33 6.12 0.40
N PRO A 225 -18.13 6.17 -0.69
CA PRO A 225 -18.87 5.00 -1.17
C PRO A 225 -17.96 3.92 -1.74
N THR A 226 -16.67 4.20 -1.99
CA THR A 226 -15.72 3.19 -2.44
C THR A 226 -15.59 2.07 -1.39
N PRO A 227 -15.65 0.79 -1.80
CA PRO A 227 -15.46 -0.32 -0.89
C PRO A 227 -14.13 -0.22 -0.12
N PRO A 228 -14.11 -0.58 1.17
CA PRO A 228 -12.86 -0.65 1.91
C PRO A 228 -11.91 -1.66 1.28
N ILE A 229 -10.61 -1.38 1.39
CA ILE A 229 -9.58 -2.36 1.07
C ILE A 229 -9.12 -3.04 2.34
N ILE A 230 -8.90 -4.36 2.26
CA ILE A 230 -8.39 -5.15 3.37
C ILE A 230 -6.87 -4.99 3.41
N PHE A 231 -6.35 -4.26 4.39
CA PHE A 231 -4.95 -3.82 4.33
C PHE A 231 -3.94 -4.96 4.48
N HIS A 232 -4.23 -6.01 5.27
CA HIS A 232 -3.30 -7.16 5.44
C HIS A 232 -3.01 -7.85 4.11
N ALA A 233 -4.06 -8.23 3.39
CA ALA A 233 -3.95 -8.88 2.10
C ALA A 233 -3.37 -7.94 1.03
N GLN A 234 -3.79 -6.67 1.05
CA GLN A 234 -3.36 -5.71 0.03
C GLN A 234 -1.85 -5.44 0.09
N VAL A 235 -1.25 -5.25 1.27
CA VAL A 235 0.19 -4.95 1.34
C VAL A 235 1.07 -6.12 0.89
N LEU A 236 0.60 -7.36 1.05
CA LEU A 236 1.27 -8.55 0.53
C LEU A 236 1.12 -8.64 -1.00
N ALA A 237 -0.09 -8.40 -1.52
CA ALA A 237 -0.35 -8.38 -2.96
C ALA A 237 0.42 -7.27 -3.70
N ASP A 238 0.51 -6.08 -3.10
CA ASP A 238 1.27 -4.95 -3.63
C ASP A 238 2.77 -5.29 -3.67
N PHE A 239 3.31 -5.93 -2.62
CA PHE A 239 4.71 -6.42 -2.62
C PHE A 239 4.97 -7.45 -3.70
N ALA A 240 4.12 -8.48 -3.83
CA ALA A 240 4.26 -9.51 -4.86
C ALA A 240 4.24 -8.90 -6.27
N THR A 241 3.40 -7.88 -6.48
CA THR A 241 3.31 -7.18 -7.76
C THR A 241 4.58 -6.38 -8.06
N VAL A 242 5.11 -5.60 -7.10
CA VAL A 242 6.36 -4.85 -7.33
C VAL A 242 7.58 -5.75 -7.46
N GLU A 243 7.61 -6.89 -6.77
CA GLU A 243 8.67 -7.87 -6.91
C GLU A 243 8.69 -8.43 -8.34
N GLN A 244 7.55 -8.95 -8.81
CA GLN A 244 7.44 -9.50 -10.16
C GLN A 244 7.75 -8.45 -11.25
N LEU A 245 7.27 -7.22 -11.07
CA LEU A 245 7.55 -6.12 -11.97
C LEU A 245 9.05 -5.76 -11.99
N SER A 246 9.70 -5.76 -10.83
CA SER A 246 11.14 -5.51 -10.70
C SER A 246 11.99 -6.59 -11.36
N GLN A 247 11.66 -7.86 -11.14
CA GLN A 247 12.32 -9.01 -11.77
C GLN A 247 12.18 -8.96 -13.29
N ASN A 248 10.97 -8.68 -13.79
CA ASN A 248 10.72 -8.54 -15.22
C ASN A 248 11.50 -7.36 -15.82
N THR A 249 11.61 -6.25 -15.08
CA THR A 249 12.41 -5.09 -15.51
C THR A 249 13.90 -5.45 -15.57
N LEU A 250 14.46 -6.10 -14.56
CA LEU A 250 15.87 -6.53 -14.56
C LEU A 250 16.16 -7.46 -15.75
N LYS A 251 15.31 -8.47 -15.94
CA LYS A 251 15.41 -9.40 -17.08
C LYS A 251 15.37 -8.66 -18.43
N ALA A 252 14.50 -7.67 -18.57
CA ALA A 252 14.40 -6.86 -19.79
C ALA A 252 15.63 -5.96 -20.00
N ILE A 253 16.25 -5.47 -18.92
CA ILE A 253 17.47 -4.67 -19.03
C ILE A 253 18.64 -5.54 -19.48
N ASP A 254 18.77 -6.75 -18.93
CA ASP A 254 19.88 -7.67 -19.26
C ASP A 254 19.69 -8.41 -20.59
N GLY A 255 18.45 -8.49 -21.09
CA GLY A 255 18.16 -8.90 -22.45
C GLY A 255 18.89 -7.99 -23.46
N LYS A 256 19.67 -8.59 -24.37
CA LYS A 256 20.34 -7.88 -25.48
C LYS A 256 19.34 -6.97 -26.20
N PRO A 257 19.76 -5.77 -26.63
CA PRO A 257 18.88 -4.85 -27.34
C PRO A 257 18.35 -5.54 -28.61
N ILE A 258 17.08 -5.28 -28.92
CA ILE A 258 16.46 -5.56 -30.23
C ILE A 258 17.21 -4.73 -31.28
#